data_AF-A0A1U7PZ00-F1
#
_entry.id   AF-A0A1U7PZ00-F1
#
_cell.length_a   1.000
_cell.length_b   1.000
_cell.length_c   1.000
_cell.angle_alpha   90.00
_cell.angle_beta   90.00
_cell.angle_gamma   90.00
#
_symmetry.space_group_name_H-M   'P 1'
#
loop_
_entity.id
_entity.type
_entity.pdbx_description
1 polymer ?
#
loop_
_entity_poly.entity_id
_entity_poly.type
_entity_poly.pdbx_seq_one_letter_code
_entity_poly.pdbx_strand_id
1 'polypeptide(L)'
;MADFQTQEGNRGKKGGIIRKTMRVDMTPMVDLGFLLITFFMFTTNFSKPNVMDIAFPAKGPHAPTEIDYRNQITFILGKDGKVFYYQDEKSKLNSKSLIPISFDHFQVAKTIEAARAKAPKQDFFTTGG
;
A
#
# COMPACT_ATOMS: atom_id res chain seq x y z
N MET A 1 31.11 27.70 -76.71
CA MET A 1 32.47 27.17 -76.95
C MET A 1 32.85 26.33 -75.73
N ALA A 2 33.11 25.04 -75.94
CA ALA A 2 33.90 24.08 -75.15
C ALA A 2 33.23 22.70 -75.23
N ASP A 3 33.61 21.98 -76.28
CA ASP A 3 33.35 20.56 -76.46
C ASP A 3 34.43 19.80 -75.65
N PHE A 4 34.04 18.84 -74.82
CA PHE A 4 34.98 18.02 -74.05
C PHE A 4 34.80 16.56 -74.43
N GLN A 5 35.62 16.13 -75.40
CA GLN A 5 35.76 14.74 -75.82
C GLN A 5 36.32 13.89 -74.66
N THR A 6 35.56 12.89 -74.21
CA THR A 6 36.09 11.84 -73.33
C THR A 6 36.65 10.69 -74.17
N GLN A 7 37.98 10.58 -74.15
CA GLN A 7 38.74 9.48 -74.74
C GLN A 7 38.54 8.19 -73.94
N GLU A 8 38.25 7.08 -74.64
CA GLU A 8 38.25 5.73 -74.09
C GLU A 8 39.65 5.36 -73.55
N GLY A 9 39.70 4.89 -72.29
CA GLY A 9 40.96 4.57 -71.63
C GLY A 9 40.78 3.64 -70.42
N ASN A 10 40.64 2.35 -70.72
CA ASN A 10 41.15 1.17 -70.01
C ASN A 10 40.86 0.91 -68.50
N ARG A 11 40.61 -0.37 -68.25
CA ARG A 11 40.26 -1.04 -66.98
C ARG A 11 41.24 -0.76 -65.82
N GLY A 12 40.70 -0.34 -64.67
CA GLY A 12 41.37 -0.34 -63.37
C GLY A 12 40.40 -0.76 -62.26
N LYS A 13 40.79 -1.77 -61.47
CA LYS A 13 39.99 -2.48 -60.44
C LYS A 13 39.25 -1.53 -59.47
N LYS A 14 37.91 -1.56 -59.48
CA LYS A 14 37.08 -0.98 -58.42
C LYS A 14 37.27 -1.80 -57.14
N GLY A 15 38.04 -1.26 -56.20
CA GLY A 15 38.04 -1.71 -54.81
C GLY A 15 36.63 -1.54 -54.23
N GLY A 16 35.94 -2.67 -54.00
CA GLY A 16 34.61 -2.66 -53.42
C GLY A 16 34.66 -2.14 -51.99
N ILE A 17 33.92 -1.06 -51.72
CA ILE A 17 33.67 -0.58 -50.36
C ILE A 17 32.89 -1.69 -49.65
N ILE A 18 33.54 -2.39 -48.71
CA ILE A 18 32.89 -3.38 -47.84
C ILE A 18 31.98 -2.59 -46.89
N ARG A 19 30.69 -2.50 -47.23
CA ARG A 19 29.65 -1.96 -46.33
C ARG A 19 29.51 -2.92 -45.15
N LYS A 20 30.21 -2.65 -44.05
CA LYS A 20 29.95 -3.32 -42.76
C LYS A 20 28.52 -3.02 -42.37
N THR A 21 27.66 -4.04 -42.37
CA THR A 21 26.31 -3.96 -41.83
C THR A 21 26.42 -3.73 -40.33
N MET A 22 26.13 -2.51 -39.87
CA MET A 22 26.03 -2.21 -38.44
C MET A 22 24.78 -2.92 -37.93
N ARG A 23 24.97 -4.01 -37.18
CA ARG A 23 23.88 -4.64 -36.44
C ARG A 23 23.51 -3.72 -35.28
N VAL A 24 22.24 -3.34 -35.21
CA VAL A 24 21.72 -2.51 -34.12
C VAL A 24 21.57 -3.41 -32.89
N ASP A 25 22.26 -3.05 -31.81
CA ASP A 25 22.11 -3.72 -30.53
C ASP A 25 20.85 -3.22 -29.82
N MET A 26 19.93 -4.12 -29.52
CA MET A 26 18.64 -3.84 -28.85
C MET A 26 18.74 -3.91 -27.32
N THR A 27 19.88 -4.30 -26.77
CA THR A 27 20.13 -4.40 -25.32
C THR A 27 19.76 -3.12 -24.54
N PRO A 28 20.09 -1.89 -25.01
CA PRO A 28 19.63 -0.67 -24.32
C PRO A 28 18.12 -0.42 -24.41
N MET A 29 17.42 -0.99 -25.39
CA MET A 29 15.95 -0.88 -25.51
C MET A 29 15.23 -1.81 -24.52
N VAL A 30 15.82 -2.97 -24.23
CA VAL A 30 15.30 -3.93 -23.23
C VAL A 30 15.41 -3.37 -21.82
N ASP A 31 16.52 -2.71 -21.50
CA ASP A 31 16.73 -2.09 -20.18
C ASP A 31 15.70 -0.99 -19.88
N LEU A 32 15.34 -0.19 -20.90
CA LEU A 32 14.31 0.85 -20.79
C LEU A 32 12.90 0.26 -20.53
N GLY A 33 12.61 -0.90 -21.10
CA GLY A 33 11.39 -1.66 -20.80
C GLY A 33 11.38 -2.24 -19.38
N PHE A 34 12.52 -2.77 -18.92
CA PHE A 34 12.66 -3.30 -17.57
C PHE A 34 12.55 -2.20 -16.49
N LEU A 35 13.07 -1.00 -16.77
CA LEU A 35 12.88 0.19 -15.94
C LEU A 35 11.40 0.55 -15.80
N LEU A 36 10.63 0.47 -16.89
CA LEU A 36 9.19 0.76 -16.86
C LEU A 36 8.41 -0.29 -16.06
N ILE A 37 8.70 -1.58 -16.24
CA ILE A 37 8.02 -2.66 -15.50
C ILE A 37 8.29 -2.54 -14.00
N THR A 38 9.54 -2.26 -13.62
CA THR A 38 9.92 -2.07 -12.21
C THR A 38 9.30 -0.80 -11.61
N PHE A 39 9.28 0.30 -12.36
CA PHE A 39 8.58 1.53 -11.97
C PHE A 39 7.06 1.32 -11.80
N PHE A 40 6.40 0.63 -12.74
CA PHE A 40 4.98 0.30 -12.65
C PHE A 40 4.68 -0.70 -11.51
N MET A 41 5.52 -1.72 -11.29
CA MET A 41 5.34 -2.63 -10.14
C MET A 41 5.56 -1.93 -8.79
N PHE A 42 6.49 -0.99 -8.70
CA PHE A 42 6.74 -0.26 -7.46
C PHE A 42 5.61 0.75 -7.18
N THR A 43 5.19 1.50 -8.20
CA THR A 43 4.10 2.50 -8.08
C THR A 43 2.73 1.85 -7.82
N THR A 44 2.46 0.65 -8.35
CA THR A 44 1.19 -0.07 -8.09
C THR A 44 1.04 -0.57 -6.66
N ASN A 45 2.13 -0.77 -5.91
CA ASN A 45 2.06 -1.20 -4.51
C ASN A 45 1.58 -0.11 -3.53
N PHE A 46 1.53 1.15 -3.96
CA PHE A 46 1.11 2.27 -3.10
C PHE A 46 -0.41 2.42 -2.96
N SER A 47 -1.19 1.57 -3.64
CA SER A 47 -2.65 1.72 -3.74
C SER A 47 -3.44 0.58 -3.11
N LYS A 48 -2.93 -0.07 -2.05
CA LYS A 48 -3.81 -0.90 -1.20
C LYS A 48 -4.49 0.02 -0.18
N PRO A 49 -5.72 0.50 -0.42
CA PRO A 49 -6.47 1.09 0.66
C PRO A 49 -6.61 0.04 1.75
N ASN A 50 -6.24 0.37 2.98
CA ASN A 50 -6.68 -0.38 4.16
C ASN A 50 -8.18 -0.09 4.34
N VAL A 51 -9.02 -0.64 3.46
CA VAL A 51 -10.47 -0.62 3.62
C VAL A 51 -10.84 -1.64 4.67
N MET A 52 -11.35 -1.14 5.79
CA MET A 52 -12.01 -1.92 6.82
C MET A 52 -13.49 -1.98 6.46
N ASP A 53 -14.04 -3.17 6.30
CA ASP A 53 -15.49 -3.34 6.11
C ASP A 53 -16.21 -2.99 7.41
N ILE A 54 -16.90 -1.85 7.43
CA ILE A 54 -17.70 -1.41 8.57
C ILE A 54 -19.14 -1.90 8.36
N ALA A 55 -19.56 -2.90 9.12
CA ALA A 55 -20.96 -3.32 9.15
C ALA A 55 -21.77 -2.31 9.98
N PHE A 56 -22.66 -1.56 9.33
CA PHE A 56 -23.61 -0.71 10.04
C PHE A 56 -24.72 -1.56 10.68
N PRO A 57 -25.19 -1.21 11.89
CA PRO A 57 -26.28 -1.94 12.52
C PRO A 57 -27.57 -1.82 11.70
N ALA A 58 -28.38 -2.89 11.68
CA ALA A 58 -29.66 -2.91 10.99
C ALA A 58 -30.59 -1.81 11.54
N LYS A 59 -31.26 -1.08 10.64
CA LYS A 59 -32.29 -0.09 11.01
C LYS A 59 -33.52 -0.82 11.53
N GLY A 60 -33.60 -1.05 12.83
CA GLY A 60 -34.75 -1.61 13.55
C GLY A 60 -35.15 -0.71 14.73
N PRO A 61 -36.30 -0.96 15.38
CA PRO A 61 -36.73 -0.19 16.55
C PRO A 61 -35.59 -0.20 17.59
N HIS A 62 -35.16 1.00 17.99
CA HIS A 62 -34.05 1.21 18.92
C HIS A 62 -34.37 0.57 20.28
N ALA A 63 -33.93 -0.68 20.47
CA ALA A 63 -33.77 -1.22 21.81
C ALA A 63 -32.75 -0.34 22.54
N PRO A 64 -32.95 0.02 23.82
CA PRO A 64 -31.92 0.69 24.59
C PRO A 64 -30.68 -0.19 24.60
N THR A 65 -29.64 0.24 23.89
CA THR A 65 -28.34 -0.43 23.85
C THR A 65 -27.58 -0.06 25.11
N GLU A 66 -28.08 -0.48 26.28
CA GLU A 66 -27.29 -0.50 27.50
C GLU A 66 -26.26 -1.63 27.35
N ILE A 67 -25.13 -1.27 26.74
CA ILE A 67 -23.98 -2.15 26.62
C ILE A 67 -23.22 -2.01 27.95
N ASP A 68 -23.01 -3.13 28.62
CA ASP A 68 -22.16 -3.19 29.82
C ASP A 68 -20.75 -2.70 29.47
N TYR A 69 -20.13 -1.89 30.32
CA TYR A 69 -18.76 -1.39 30.14
C TYR A 69 -17.74 -2.54 29.97
N ARG A 70 -18.03 -3.73 30.52
CA ARG A 70 -17.21 -4.94 30.33
C ARG A 70 -17.33 -5.54 28.93
N ASN A 71 -18.36 -5.16 28.21
CA ASN A 71 -18.68 -5.63 26.88
C ASN A 71 -18.24 -4.64 25.78
N GLN A 72 -17.62 -3.52 26.16
CA GLN A 72 -17.04 -2.57 25.24
C GLN A 72 -15.57 -2.29 25.57
N ILE A 73 -14.75 -2.01 24.57
CA ILE A 73 -13.41 -1.49 24.76
C ILE A 73 -13.29 -0.17 24.00
N THR A 74 -12.73 0.86 24.64
CA THR A 74 -12.57 2.17 24.00
C THR A 74 -11.10 2.47 23.79
N PHE A 75 -10.76 2.86 22.56
CA PHE A 75 -9.40 3.26 22.18
C PHE A 75 -9.30 4.78 22.10
N ILE A 76 -8.28 5.33 22.73
CA ILE A 76 -7.96 6.76 22.73
C ILE A 76 -6.65 6.94 21.97
N LEU A 77 -6.71 7.74 20.91
CA LEU A 77 -5.57 8.10 20.08
C LEU A 77 -4.84 9.29 20.74
N GLY A 78 -3.64 9.05 21.24
CA GLY A 78 -2.76 10.08 21.78
C GLY A 78 -1.86 10.70 20.71
N LYS A 79 -1.05 11.68 21.13
CA LYS A 79 0.01 12.24 20.28
C LYS A 79 1.10 11.19 20.01
N ASP A 80 1.79 11.33 18.89
CA ASP A 80 2.95 10.52 18.49
C ASP A 80 2.65 9.03 18.24
N GLY A 81 1.44 8.71 17.75
CA GLY A 81 1.06 7.33 17.40
C GLY A 81 0.90 6.41 18.61
N LYS A 82 0.80 6.97 19.82
CA LYS A 82 0.51 6.21 21.04
C LYS A 82 -0.99 5.99 21.14
N VAL A 83 -1.40 4.75 21.33
CA VAL A 83 -2.81 4.41 21.58
C VAL A 83 -2.95 3.99 23.03
N PHE A 84 -4.01 4.43 23.66
CA PHE A 84 -4.40 4.00 24.99
C PHE A 84 -5.74 3.28 24.89
N TYR A 85 -5.96 2.27 25.72
CA TYR A 85 -7.29 1.67 25.82
C TYR A 85 -7.77 1.65 27.26
N TYR A 86 -9.09 1.63 27.42
CA TYR A 86 -9.75 1.40 28.71
C TYR A 86 -11.04 0.59 28.51
N GLN A 87 -11.44 -0.13 29.57
CA GLN A 87 -12.61 -1.00 29.63
C GLN A 87 -13.24 -0.86 31.03
N ASP A 88 -13.71 0.35 31.34
CA ASP A 88 -14.40 0.67 32.59
C ASP A 88 -15.35 1.84 32.35
N GLU A 89 -16.13 2.20 33.36
CA GLU A 89 -17.02 3.36 33.31
C GLU A 89 -16.25 4.65 33.01
N LYS A 90 -16.87 5.52 32.19
CA LYS A 90 -16.32 6.84 31.84
C LYS A 90 -16.01 7.71 33.07
N SER A 91 -16.77 7.54 34.16
CA SER A 91 -16.58 8.22 35.45
C SER A 91 -15.26 7.85 36.15
N LYS A 92 -14.70 6.67 35.86
CA LYS A 92 -13.45 6.16 36.46
C LYS A 92 -12.22 6.43 35.59
N LEU A 93 -12.39 7.11 34.46
CA LEU A 93 -11.30 7.42 33.54
C LEU A 93 -10.29 8.36 34.23
N ASN A 94 -9.09 7.85 34.48
CA ASN A 94 -7.98 8.62 35.04
C ASN A 94 -6.66 8.23 34.36
N SER A 95 -5.58 8.99 34.61
CA SER A 95 -4.28 8.74 33.97
C SER A 95 -3.67 7.38 34.31
N LYS A 96 -4.16 6.67 35.33
CA LYS A 96 -3.70 5.34 35.75
C LYS A 96 -4.52 4.19 35.14
N SER A 97 -5.76 4.46 34.73
CA SER A 97 -6.65 3.48 34.09
C SER A 97 -6.38 3.34 32.59
N LEU A 98 -5.58 4.24 32.01
CA LEU A 98 -5.18 4.21 30.61
C LEU A 98 -4.01 3.26 30.43
N ILE A 99 -4.22 2.19 29.68
CA ILE A 99 -3.18 1.22 29.38
C ILE A 99 -2.58 1.58 28.02
N PRO A 100 -1.28 1.91 27.93
CA PRO A 100 -0.62 2.23 26.67
C PRO A 100 -0.43 0.98 25.81
N ILE A 101 -0.71 1.11 24.52
CA ILE A 101 -0.43 0.11 23.48
C ILE A 101 0.19 0.78 22.26
N SER A 102 0.98 0.01 21.52
CA SER A 102 1.50 0.44 20.22
C SER A 102 0.39 0.38 19.17
N PHE A 103 0.39 1.29 18.20
CA PHE A 103 -0.50 1.26 17.02
C PHE A 103 -0.13 0.16 16.01
N ASP A 104 0.44 -0.93 16.47
CA ASP A 104 0.69 -2.10 15.64
C ASP A 104 -0.60 -2.91 15.54
N HIS A 105 -1.01 -3.26 14.32
CA HIS A 105 -2.24 -4.00 14.03
C HIS A 105 -2.33 -5.29 14.86
N PHE A 106 -1.19 -5.95 15.08
CA PHE A 106 -1.12 -7.17 15.88
C PHE A 106 -1.44 -6.92 17.36
N GLN A 107 -0.93 -5.84 17.95
CA GLN A 107 -1.15 -5.52 19.35
C GLN A 107 -2.61 -5.09 19.60
N VAL A 108 -3.17 -4.29 18.69
CA VAL A 108 -4.57 -3.86 18.78
C VAL A 108 -5.51 -5.07 18.67
N ALA A 109 -5.34 -5.92 17.66
CA ALA A 109 -6.17 -7.13 17.49
C ALA A 109 -6.09 -8.06 18.71
N LYS A 110 -4.88 -8.32 19.22
CA LYS A 110 -4.66 -9.15 20.41
C LYS A 110 -5.34 -8.58 21.66
N THR A 111 -5.33 -7.26 21.83
CA THR A 111 -6.00 -6.61 22.97
C THR A 111 -7.52 -6.72 22.88
N ILE A 112 -8.08 -6.59 21.66
CA ILE A 112 -9.53 -6.77 21.40
C ILE A 112 -9.93 -8.21 21.70
N GLU A 113 -9.17 -9.20 21.24
CA GLU A 113 -9.44 -10.62 21.50
C GLU A 113 -9.37 -10.95 22.99
N ALA A 114 -8.34 -10.45 23.69
CA ALA A 114 -8.19 -10.66 25.13
C ALA A 114 -9.31 -9.99 25.95
N ALA A 115 -9.77 -8.80 25.52
CA ALA A 115 -10.91 -8.11 26.15
C ALA A 115 -12.24 -8.81 25.87
N ARG A 116 -12.44 -9.30 24.63
CA ARG A 116 -13.62 -10.07 24.22
C ARG A 116 -13.73 -11.39 24.98
N ALA A 117 -12.62 -12.10 25.16
CA ALA A 117 -12.60 -13.37 25.91
C ALA A 117 -13.01 -13.20 27.38
N LYS A 118 -12.75 -12.02 27.97
CA LYS A 118 -13.11 -11.67 29.35
C LYS A 118 -14.51 -11.07 29.50
N ALA A 119 -15.17 -10.75 28.38
CA ALA A 119 -16.47 -10.10 28.41
C ALA A 119 -17.58 -11.09 28.83
N PRO A 120 -18.54 -10.68 29.66
CA PRO A 120 -19.65 -11.53 30.08
C PRO A 120 -20.55 -11.96 28.92
N LYS A 121 -20.64 -11.17 27.83
CA LYS A 121 -21.38 -11.55 26.61
C LYS A 121 -20.50 -11.41 25.37
N GLN A 122 -19.82 -12.46 24.95
CA GLN A 122 -18.85 -12.41 23.85
C GLN A 122 -19.46 -12.08 22.47
N ASP A 123 -20.76 -12.37 22.30
CA ASP A 123 -21.51 -12.12 21.06
C ASP A 123 -21.93 -10.65 20.89
N PHE A 124 -21.96 -9.89 21.99
CA PHE A 124 -22.32 -8.48 22.02
C PHE A 124 -21.12 -7.60 22.37
N PHE A 125 -19.91 -8.05 22.04
CA PHE A 125 -18.69 -7.28 22.30
C PHE A 125 -18.52 -6.19 21.23
N THR A 126 -18.30 -4.95 21.65
CA THR A 126 -18.17 -3.81 20.75
C THR A 126 -16.90 -3.01 21.01
N THR A 127 -16.38 -2.36 19.98
CA THR A 127 -15.28 -1.39 20.11
C THR A 127 -15.86 0.01 20.03
N GLY A 128 -15.66 0.82 21.06
CA GLY A 128 -16.02 2.24 21.08
C GLY A 128 -14.86 3.12 20.61
N GLY A 129 -15.18 4.18 19.88
CA GLY A 129 -14.26 5.26 19.52
C GLY A 129 -14.54 6.51 20.35
#